data_AF-A0A9D6SVR3-F1
#
_entry.id   AF-A0A9D6SVR3-F1
#
_cell.length_a   1.000
_cell.length_b   1.000
_cell.length_c   1.000
_cell.angle_alpha   90.00
_cell.angle_beta   90.00
_cell.angle_gamma   90.00
#
_symmetry.space_group_name_H-M   'P 1'
#
loop_
_entity.id
_entity.type
_entity.pdbx_description
1 polymer ?
#
loop_
_entity_poly.entity_id
_entity_poly.type
_entity_poly.pdbx_seq_one_letter_code
_entity_poly.pdbx_strand_id
1 'polypeptide(L)' 'MQVTAFSSPSCPEWRWRIVNYAGEIVEESRDLFPTISTAVASGTKRLVQMNVVDRSTAQRAYRTTSHLRSR' A
#
# COMPACT_ATOMS: atom_id res chain seq x y z
N MET A 1 -6.37 -6.06 1.95
CA MET A 1 -5.57 -4.91 2.41
C MET A 1 -4.34 -5.37 3.16
N GLN A 2 -3.22 -4.65 3.02
CA GLN A 2 -1.93 -4.96 3.65
C GLN A 2 -1.30 -3.67 4.19
N VAL A 3 -0.61 -3.78 5.33
CA VAL A 3 0.24 -2.71 5.88
C VAL A 3 1.68 -2.96 5.43
N THR A 4 2.30 -1.95 4.83
CA THR A 4 3.69 -2.00 4.39
C THR A 4 4.45 -0.84 5.00
N ALA A 5 5.52 -1.14 5.72
CA ALA A 5 6.44 -0.13 6.20
C ALA A 5 7.51 0.18 5.15
N PHE A 6 7.92 1.44 5.05
CA PHE A 6 8.93 1.91 4.12
C PHE A 6 9.72 3.06 4.75
N SER A 7 10.96 3.24 4.31
CA SER A 7 11.81 4.40 4.62
C SER A 7 12.44 4.90 3.32
N SER A 8 12.84 6.17 3.26
CA SER A 8 13.56 6.72 2.11
C SER A 8 15.01 7.03 2.46
N PRO A 9 15.94 7.00 1.49
CA PRO A 9 17.33 7.40 1.75
C PRO A 9 17.47 8.84 2.27
N SER A 10 16.53 9.73 1.90
CA SER A 10 16.49 11.12 2.37
C SER A 10 15.91 11.28 3.78
N CYS A 11 15.10 10.32 4.24
CA CYS A 11 14.45 10.33 5.54
C CYS A 11 14.49 8.89 6.08
N PRO A 12 15.52 8.53 6.87
CA PRO A 12 15.76 7.15 7.32
C PRO A 12 14.70 6.64 8.31
N GLU A 13 13.82 7.52 8.77
CA GLU A 13 12.65 7.20 9.58
C GLU A 13 11.64 6.35 8.80
N TRP A 14 10.95 5.49 9.52
CA TRP A 14 9.96 4.58 8.96
C TRP A 14 8.60 5.24 8.90
N ARG A 15 7.89 4.99 7.81
CA ARG A 15 6.46 5.28 7.65
C ARG A 15 5.75 3.99 7.29
N TRP A 16 4.44 3.96 7.47
CA TRP A 16 3.62 2.86 6.99
C TRP A 16 2.62 3.38 5.96
N ARG A 17 2.24 2.50 5.03
CA ARG A 17 1.11 2.71 4.12
C ARG A 17 0.22 1.49 4.11
N ILE A 18 -1.08 1.71 4.00
CA ILE A 18 -2.08 0.66 3.78
C ILE A 18 -2.36 0.60 2.29
N VAL A 19 -2.20 -0.59 1.73
CA VAL A 19 -2.44 -0.86 0.31
C VAL A 19 -3.60 -1.83 0.17
N ASN A 20 -4.52 -1.55 -0.75
CA ASN A 20 -5.60 -2.47 -1.07
C ASN A 20 -5.13 -3.59 -2.02
N TYR A 21 -6.00 -4.56 -2.30
CA TYR A 21 -5.66 -5.66 -3.19
C TYR A 21 -5.40 -5.21 -4.65
N ALA A 22 -5.93 -4.05 -5.05
CA ALA A 22 -5.67 -3.46 -6.36
C ALA A 22 -4.30 -2.75 -6.44
N GLY A 23 -3.55 -2.66 -5.34
CA GLY A 23 -2.26 -1.97 -5.28
C GLY A 23 -2.36 -0.46 -5.03
N GLU A 24 -3.56 0.06 -4.77
CA GLU A 24 -3.76 1.47 -4.48
C GLU A 24 -3.45 1.76 -3.01
N ILE A 25 -2.82 2.92 -2.77
CA ILE A 25 -2.54 3.40 -1.42
C ILE A 25 -3.84 3.98 -0.84
N VAL A 26 -4.35 3.32 0.19
CA VAL A 26 -5.59 3.72 0.87
C VAL A 26 -5.30 4.79 1.92
N GLU A 27 -4.22 4.63 2.68
CA GLU A 27 -3.78 5.59 3.69
C GLU A 27 -2.26 5.50 3.87
N GLU A 28 -1.63 6.63 4.21
CA GLU A 28 -0.21 6.72 4.53
C GLU A 28 -0.01 7.44 5.87
N SER A 29 0.95 6.97 6.67
CA SER A 29 1.32 7.59 7.93
C SER A 29 2.02 8.93 7.70
N ARG A 30 1.52 9.97 8.36
CA ARG A 30 2.25 11.25 8.48
C ARG A 30 3.32 11.19 9.56
N ASP A 31 3.13 10.29 10.51
CA ASP A 31 4.06 10.06 11.61
C ASP A 31 5.31 9.30 11.14
N LEU A 32 6.40 9.59 11.83
CA LEU A 32 7.73 9.05 11.61
C LEU A 32 8.06 8.12 12.77
N PHE A 33 8.49 6.91 12.43
CA PHE A 33 8.76 5.85 13.39
C PHE A 33 10.25 5.49 13.37
N PRO A 34 10.86 5.23 14.54
CA PRO A 34 12.27 4.89 14.60
C PRO A 34 12.57 3.48 14.09
N THR A 35 11.57 2.58 14.05
CA THR A 35 11.76 1.18 13.63
C THR A 35 10.66 0.70 12.70
N ILE A 36 11.01 -0.27 11.84
CA ILE A 36 10.03 -0.94 10.97
C ILE A 36 8.90 -1.59 11.77
N SER A 37 9.21 -2.19 12.92
CA SER A 37 8.23 -2.88 13.76
C SER A 37 7.20 -1.92 14.36
N THR A 38 7.64 -0.73 14.81
CA THR A 38 6.74 0.30 15.36
C THR A 38 5.86 0.91 14.27
N ALA A 39 6.41 1.13 13.07
CA ALA A 39 5.62 1.55 11.91
C ALA A 39 4.55 0.53 11.54
N VAL A 40 4.92 -0.76 11.42
CA VAL A 40 3.95 -1.83 11.10
C VAL A 40 2.89 -1.94 12.18
N ALA A 41 3.24 -1.92 13.47
CA ALA A 41 2.28 -2.01 14.57
C ALA A 41 1.30 -0.82 14.59
N SER A 42 1.79 0.39 14.30
CA SER A 42 0.94 1.58 14.15
C SER A 42 -0.03 1.44 12.97
N GLY A 43 0.48 1.00 11.82
CA GLY A 43 -0.34 0.79 10.63
C GLY A 43 -1.36 -0.34 10.78
N THR A 44 -1.03 -1.43 11.47
CA THR A 44 -2.01 -2.51 11.74
C THR A 44 -3.11 -2.04 12.67
N LYS A 45 -2.77 -1.25 13.70
CA LYS A 45 -3.78 -0.60 14.56
C LYS A 45 -4.72 0.29 13.75
N ARG A 46 -4.17 1.11 12.84
CA ARG A 46 -4.96 1.98 11.97
C ARG A 46 -5.85 1.19 11.01
N LEU A 47 -5.33 0.12 10.39
CA LEU A 47 -6.10 -0.76 9.51
C LEU A 47 -7.32 -1.36 10.22
N VAL A 48 -7.15 -1.81 11.46
CA VAL A 48 -8.25 -2.35 12.29
C VAL A 48 -9.28 -1.26 12.61
N GLN A 49 -8.82 -0.05 12.96
CA GLN A 49 -9.72 1.09 13.24
C GLN A 49 -10.53 1.53 12.03
N MET A 50 -9.94 1.45 10.84
CA MET A 50 -10.60 1.82 9.58
C MET A 50 -11.81 0.92 9.30
N ASN A 51 -11.76 -0.35 9.72
CA ASN A 51 -12.82 -1.35 9.50
C ASN A 51 -13.35 -1.37 8.05
N VAL A 52 -12.47 -1.11 7.08
CA VAL A 52 -12.84 -1.00 5.67
C VAL A 52 -12.81 -2.38 5.04
N VAL A 53 -13.94 -2.75 4.43
CA VAL A 53 -14.01 -3.91 3.53
C VAL A 53 -13.45 -3.51 2.18
N ASP A 54 -12.40 -4.19 1.76
CA ASP A 54 -11.79 -3.99 0.43
C ASP A 54 -12.79 -4.40 -0.66
N ARG A 55 -13.27 -3.42 -1.42
CA ARG A 55 -14.14 -3.63 -2.58
C ARG A 55 -13.41 -3.35 -3.90
N SER A 56 -12.12 -3.07 -3.84
CA SER A 56 -11.33 -2.73 -5.01
C SER A 56 -11.14 -3.95 -5.89
N THR A 57 -11.51 -3.83 -7.16
CA THR A 57 -11.24 -4.86 -8.16
C THR A 57 -9.79 -4.72 -8.61
N ALA A 58 -9.00 -5.79 -8.54
CA ALA A 58 -7.66 -5.79 -9.10
C ALA A 58 -7.72 -5.37 -10.57
N GLN A 59 -7.12 -4.22 -10.91
CA GLN A 59 -7.00 -3.82 -12.30
C GLN A 59 -6.18 -4.88 -13.03
N ARG A 60 -6.73 -5.40 -14.14
CA ARG A 60 -6.04 -6.39 -14.97
C ARG A 60 -4.76 -5.75 -15.50
N ALA A 61 -3.62 -6.13 -14.93
CA ALA A 61 -2.30 -5.67 -15.32
C ALA A 61 -1.89 -6.09 -16.75
N TYR A 62 -2.70 -6.92 -17.42
CA TYR A 62 -2.45 -7.27 -18.81
C TYR A 62 -3.01 -6.18 -19.73
N ARG A 63 -2.12 -5.42 -20.37
CA ARG A 63 -2.46 -4.77 -21.64
C ARG A 63 -2.43 -5.86 -22.71
N THR A 64 -3.60 -6.30 -23.19
CA THR A 64 -3.63 -7.22 -24.33
C THR A 64 -3.01 -6.53 -25.54
N THR A 65 -1.91 -7.07 -26.04
CA THR A 65 -1.25 -6.66 -27.28
C THR A 65 -2.03 -7.11 -28.52
N SER A 66 -3.36 -7.20 -28.47
CA SER A 66 -4.17 -7.63 -29.63
C SER A 66 -4.08 -6.63 -30.78
N HIS A 67 -3.84 -5.36 -30.49
CA HIS A 67 -3.58 -4.31 -31.47
C HIS A 67 -2.26 -4.51 -32.23
N LEU A 68 -1.33 -5.33 -31.72
CA LEU A 68 -0.12 -5.74 -32.45
C LEU A 68 -0.36 -6.92 -33.40
N ARG A 69 -1.57 -7.49 -33.45
CA ARG A 69 -1.91 -8.65 -34.29
C ARG A 69 -2.64 -8.31 -35.60
N SER A 70 -2.97 -7.04 -35.86
CA SER A 70 -3.53 -6.67 -37.16
C SER A 70 -2.40 -6.39 -38.14
N ARG A 71 -2.29 -7.23 -39.17
CA ARG A 71 -1.30 -7.14 -40.26
C ARG A 71 -2.04 -6.91 -41.56
#